data_AF-A0A7Y2BKX4-F1
#
_entry.id   AF-A0A7Y2BKX4-F1
#
_cell.length_a   1.000
_cell.length_b   1.000
_cell.length_c   1.000
_cell.angle_alpha   90.00
_cell.angle_beta   90.00
_cell.angle_gamma   90.00
#
_symmetry.space_group_name_H-M   'P 1'
#
loop_
_entity.id
_entity.type
_entity.pdbx_description
1 polymer ?
#
loop_
_entity_poly.entity_id
_entity_poly.type
_entity_poly.pdbx_seq_one_letter_code
_entity_poly.pdbx_strand_id
1 'polypeptide(L)'
;VAPSVPAGIRSEPPTPERGTSLSDIKKQAAEAMDRCDFEAAVPLWERARDAGPKDNFVVQQLGLATYKSKKPTELEALKKARDVLSYLRPHEGLDPETLGLWGAVHKRLYELEGDDEMLTEAITATEKGFVVRGDFYNGINLAFLLDRRAAEASSEIAAEDHARAQGVRRRLVEACRAKLEEASDMSPTERYWVLATLQQAAVGLGDEQAAEKWGQQALEQQPSSHMVESSHEQLEKLRSLLSKIQAKLA
;
A
#
# COMPACT_ATOMS: atom_id res chain seq x y z
N VAL A 1 42.17 70.29 -10.13
CA VAL A 1 42.74 68.92 -10.19
C VAL A 1 43.16 68.54 -8.78
N ALA A 2 42.32 67.72 -8.13
CA ALA A 2 42.50 67.04 -6.84
C ALA A 2 41.39 65.96 -6.76
N PRO A 3 41.60 64.83 -6.08
CA PRO A 3 41.65 63.53 -6.75
C PRO A 3 40.36 62.71 -6.67
N SER A 4 40.20 61.86 -7.68
CA SER A 4 39.15 60.86 -7.84
C SER A 4 39.24 59.77 -6.75
N VAL A 5 38.15 59.57 -6.02
CA VAL A 5 37.97 58.47 -5.07
C VAL A 5 37.74 57.17 -5.84
N PRO A 6 38.33 56.02 -5.46
CA PRO A 6 38.09 54.75 -6.15
C PRO A 6 36.66 54.28 -5.88
N ALA A 7 35.96 53.87 -6.94
CA ALA A 7 34.67 53.22 -6.85
C ALA A 7 34.79 51.95 -5.99
N GLY A 8 34.18 51.99 -4.80
CA GLY A 8 34.04 50.82 -3.94
C GLY A 8 33.30 49.71 -4.68
N ILE A 9 33.87 48.51 -4.62
CA ILE A 9 33.28 47.27 -5.06
C ILE A 9 31.93 47.13 -4.34
N ARG A 10 30.83 47.32 -5.07
CA ARG A 10 29.51 46.93 -4.58
C ARG A 10 29.51 45.41 -4.53
N SER A 11 29.60 44.85 -3.33
CA SER A 11 29.25 43.46 -3.09
C SER A 11 27.82 43.26 -3.57
N GLU A 12 27.63 42.41 -4.57
CA GLU A 12 26.30 41.94 -4.97
C GLU A 12 25.58 41.38 -3.73
N PRO A 13 24.27 41.63 -3.57
CA PRO A 13 23.51 40.97 -2.53
C PRO A 13 23.63 39.45 -2.70
N PRO A 14 23.71 38.67 -1.61
CA PRO A 14 23.76 37.22 -1.72
C PRO A 14 22.58 36.75 -2.56
N THR A 15 22.89 36.01 -3.62
CA THR A 15 21.89 35.30 -4.42
C THR A 15 21.00 34.53 -3.44
N PRO A 16 19.67 34.69 -3.47
CA PRO A 16 18.81 33.90 -2.61
C PRO A 16 19.11 32.43 -2.91
N GLU A 17 19.45 31.65 -1.87
CA GLU A 17 19.53 30.20 -1.99
C GLU A 17 18.30 29.76 -2.77
N ARG A 18 18.50 29.07 -3.90
CA ARG A 18 17.38 28.53 -4.67
C ARG A 18 16.62 27.62 -3.73
N GLY A 19 15.50 28.10 -3.20
CA GLY A 19 14.60 27.29 -2.39
C GLY A 19 14.35 25.99 -3.16
N THR A 20 14.55 24.85 -2.49
CA THR A 20 14.36 23.52 -3.07
C THR A 20 12.99 23.47 -3.74
N SER A 21 12.94 23.19 -5.05
CA SER A 21 11.67 23.21 -5.79
C SER A 21 10.76 22.09 -5.30
N LEU A 22 9.43 22.21 -5.50
CA LEU A 22 8.48 21.13 -5.17
C LEU A 22 8.89 19.80 -5.83
N SER A 23 9.37 19.86 -7.08
CA SER A 23 9.88 18.69 -7.79
C SER A 23 11.06 18.04 -7.09
N ASP A 24 12.01 18.83 -6.59
CA ASP A 24 13.18 18.33 -5.88
C ASP A 24 12.80 17.71 -4.53
N ILE A 25 11.84 18.31 -3.81
CA ILE A 25 11.31 17.75 -2.55
C ILE A 25 10.65 16.40 -2.81
N LYS A 26 9.76 16.31 -3.83
CA LYS A 26 9.09 15.05 -4.20
C LYS A 26 10.10 13.97 -4.58
N LYS A 27 11.16 14.34 -5.31
CA LYS A 27 12.23 13.41 -5.69
C LYS A 27 12.98 12.87 -4.46
N GLN A 28 13.41 13.74 -3.55
CA GLN A 28 14.09 13.32 -2.32
C GLN A 28 13.19 12.43 -1.45
N ALA A 29 11.90 12.76 -1.39
CA ALA A 29 10.91 11.97 -0.66
C ALA A 29 10.76 10.57 -1.28
N ALA A 30 10.64 10.48 -2.61
CA ALA A 30 10.57 9.21 -3.32
C ALA A 30 11.85 8.36 -3.13
N GLU A 31 13.04 8.97 -3.19
CA GLU A 31 14.30 8.26 -2.93
C GLU A 31 14.38 7.71 -1.50
N ALA A 32 13.81 8.41 -0.51
CA ALA A 32 13.70 7.91 0.85
C ALA A 32 12.72 6.73 0.94
N MET A 33 11.57 6.81 0.24
CA MET A 33 10.62 5.69 0.12
C MET A 33 11.26 4.45 -0.49
N ASP A 34 12.05 4.61 -1.55
CA ASP A 34 12.74 3.51 -2.24
C ASP A 34 13.75 2.80 -1.32
N ARG A 35 14.38 3.54 -0.40
CA ARG A 35 15.25 2.99 0.65
C ARG A 35 14.49 2.45 1.87
N CYS A 36 13.15 2.49 1.84
CA CYS A 36 12.27 2.18 2.98
C CYS A 36 12.56 3.06 4.22
N ASP A 37 13.16 4.24 4.04
CA ASP A 37 13.40 5.22 5.10
C ASP A 37 12.17 6.12 5.26
N PHE A 38 11.10 5.52 5.75
CA PHE A 38 9.80 6.19 5.89
C PHE A 38 9.85 7.32 6.92
N GLU A 39 10.70 7.22 7.93
CA GLU A 39 10.90 8.27 8.94
C GLU A 39 11.50 9.53 8.29
N ALA A 40 12.47 9.39 7.39
CA ALA A 40 12.99 10.52 6.61
C ALA A 40 12.02 11.00 5.52
N ALA A 41 11.19 10.11 4.95
CA ALA A 41 10.26 10.44 3.88
C ALA A 41 9.09 11.33 4.37
N VAL A 42 8.56 11.09 5.57
CA VAL A 42 7.42 11.84 6.14
C VAL A 42 7.61 13.37 6.10
N PRO A 43 8.68 13.95 6.70
CA PRO A 43 8.86 15.41 6.69
C PRO A 43 9.08 15.99 5.30
N LEU A 44 9.61 15.20 4.34
CA LEU A 44 9.73 15.63 2.94
C LEU A 44 8.35 15.68 2.26
N TRP A 45 7.50 14.69 2.48
CA TRP A 45 6.13 14.70 1.97
C TRP A 45 5.24 15.76 2.63
N GLU A 46 5.45 16.06 3.92
CA GLU A 46 4.79 17.19 4.60
C GLU A 46 5.19 18.53 3.94
N ARG A 47 6.49 18.75 3.68
CA ARG A 47 6.95 19.94 2.94
C ARG A 47 6.40 20.01 1.51
N ALA A 48 6.34 18.87 0.82
CA ALA A 48 5.73 18.81 -0.51
C ALA A 48 4.23 19.15 -0.45
N ARG A 49 3.54 18.75 0.62
CA ARG A 49 2.13 19.03 0.85
C ARG A 49 1.89 20.52 1.09
N ASP A 50 2.74 21.17 1.87
CA ASP A 50 2.65 22.61 2.11
C ASP A 50 2.88 23.43 0.83
N ALA A 51 3.85 23.02 0.01
CA ALA A 51 4.13 23.66 -1.27
C ALA A 51 3.10 23.32 -2.37
N GLY A 52 2.33 22.23 -2.23
CA GLY A 52 1.35 21.73 -3.19
C GLY A 52 0.08 21.17 -2.54
N PRO A 53 -0.75 21.99 -1.88
CA PRO A 53 -1.82 21.54 -0.98
C PRO A 53 -3.02 20.86 -1.67
N LYS A 54 -3.03 20.76 -3.00
CA LYS A 54 -4.09 20.10 -3.78
C LYS A 54 -3.61 18.89 -4.57
N ASP A 55 -2.34 18.51 -4.43
CA ASP A 55 -1.79 17.35 -5.13
C ASP A 55 -2.21 16.06 -4.39
N ASN A 56 -3.15 15.31 -4.97
CA ASN A 56 -3.64 14.04 -4.40
C ASN A 56 -2.53 13.00 -4.27
N PHE A 57 -1.60 12.97 -5.22
CA PHE A 57 -0.47 12.05 -5.17
C PHE A 57 0.40 12.33 -3.94
N VAL A 58 0.64 13.59 -3.60
CA VAL A 58 1.39 13.96 -2.39
C VAL A 58 0.66 13.49 -1.13
N VAL A 59 -0.67 13.57 -1.07
CA VAL A 59 -1.45 13.07 0.09
C VAL A 59 -1.33 11.55 0.22
N GLN A 60 -1.43 10.83 -0.91
CA GLN A 60 -1.29 9.38 -0.94
C GLN A 60 0.09 8.95 -0.45
N GLN A 61 1.16 9.58 -0.97
CA GLN A 61 2.52 9.27 -0.56
C GLN A 61 2.79 9.65 0.90
N LEU A 62 2.25 10.78 1.37
CA LEU A 62 2.35 11.16 2.78
C LEU A 62 1.64 10.13 3.68
N GLY A 63 0.42 9.71 3.33
CA GLY A 63 -0.32 8.67 4.05
C GLY A 63 0.45 7.35 4.10
N LEU A 64 0.98 6.90 2.96
CA LEU A 64 1.80 5.70 2.83
C LEU A 64 3.06 5.76 3.72
N ALA A 65 3.85 6.83 3.59
CA ALA A 65 5.06 7.04 4.38
C ALA A 65 4.73 7.07 5.88
N THR A 66 3.64 7.78 6.25
CA THR A 66 3.24 7.94 7.65
C THR A 66 2.96 6.59 8.29
N TYR A 67 2.07 5.76 7.73
CA TYR A 67 1.75 4.48 8.39
C TYR A 67 2.93 3.50 8.36
N LYS A 68 3.75 3.53 7.30
CA LYS A 68 4.92 2.66 7.17
C LYS A 68 6.05 3.04 8.12
N SER A 69 6.12 4.29 8.59
CA SER A 69 7.11 4.73 9.57
C SER A 69 6.97 4.01 10.92
N LYS A 70 5.73 3.65 11.31
CA LYS A 70 5.39 3.12 12.64
C LYS A 70 5.87 4.02 13.80
N LYS A 71 6.08 5.32 13.55
CA LYS A 71 6.54 6.29 14.54
C LYS A 71 5.43 7.30 14.90
N PRO A 72 5.36 7.75 16.17
CA PRO A 72 6.15 7.28 17.32
C PRO A 72 5.78 5.85 17.76
N THR A 73 4.54 5.44 17.53
CA THR A 73 4.07 4.05 17.62
C THR A 73 3.32 3.67 16.35
N GLU A 74 3.13 2.37 16.10
CA GLU A 74 2.38 1.89 14.93
C GLU A 74 0.93 2.38 14.94
N LEU A 75 0.28 2.40 16.11
CA LEU A 75 -1.09 2.87 16.25
C LEU A 75 -1.23 4.37 15.94
N GLU A 76 -0.34 5.20 16.51
CA GLU A 76 -0.37 6.64 16.25
C GLU A 76 -0.06 6.97 14.79
N ALA A 77 0.89 6.25 14.19
CA ALA A 77 1.19 6.37 12.77
C ALA A 77 -0.02 6.03 11.89
N LEU A 78 -0.74 4.96 12.20
CA LEU A 78 -1.96 4.56 11.46
C LEU A 78 -3.08 5.60 11.60
N LYS A 79 -3.33 6.10 12.81
CA LYS A 79 -4.32 7.15 13.05
C LYS A 79 -3.97 8.43 12.28
N LYS A 80 -2.70 8.86 12.32
CA LYS A 80 -2.23 10.01 11.53
C LYS A 80 -2.38 9.77 10.02
N ALA A 81 -2.04 8.59 9.53
CA ALA A 81 -2.19 8.26 8.11
C ALA A 81 -3.65 8.27 7.65
N ARG A 82 -4.57 7.72 8.46
CA ARG A 82 -6.01 7.82 8.24
C ARG A 82 -6.43 9.29 8.14
N ASP A 83 -6.01 10.12 9.07
CA ASP A 83 -6.39 11.53 9.09
C ASP A 83 -5.86 12.27 7.84
N VAL A 84 -4.64 11.96 7.39
CA VAL A 84 -4.08 12.48 6.13
C VAL A 84 -4.91 12.04 4.92
N LEU A 85 -5.22 10.75 4.81
CA LEU A 85 -5.95 10.19 3.67
C LEU A 85 -7.42 10.63 3.64
N SER A 86 -8.02 10.98 4.78
CA SER A 86 -9.40 11.44 4.86
C SER A 86 -9.65 12.73 4.05
N TYR A 87 -8.60 13.54 3.82
CA TYR A 87 -8.63 14.69 2.92
C TYR A 87 -9.09 14.32 1.50
N LEU A 88 -8.76 13.11 1.03
CA LEU A 88 -9.12 12.62 -0.30
C LEU A 88 -10.55 12.09 -0.40
N ARG A 89 -11.29 12.08 0.73
CA ARG A 89 -12.69 11.63 0.82
C ARG A 89 -12.92 10.25 0.18
N PRO A 90 -12.27 9.19 0.68
CA PRO A 90 -12.35 7.84 0.10
C PRO A 90 -13.79 7.30 -0.04
N HIS A 91 -14.71 7.70 0.86
CA HIS A 91 -16.12 7.31 0.76
C HIS A 91 -16.83 7.92 -0.46
N GLU A 92 -16.42 9.13 -0.90
CA GLU A 92 -17.00 9.85 -2.05
C GLU A 92 -16.25 9.54 -3.36
N GLY A 93 -14.95 9.24 -3.29
CA GLY A 93 -14.09 9.02 -4.46
C GLY A 93 -14.04 7.59 -5.00
N LEU A 94 -13.52 7.42 -6.22
CA LEU A 94 -13.29 6.11 -6.86
C LEU A 94 -11.81 5.88 -7.20
N ASP A 95 -10.91 6.70 -6.66
CA ASP A 95 -9.48 6.58 -6.93
C ASP A 95 -8.92 5.29 -6.29
N PRO A 96 -8.46 4.30 -7.08
CA PRO A 96 -8.09 2.98 -6.57
C PRO A 96 -6.87 2.99 -5.63
N GLU A 97 -5.95 3.92 -5.83
CA GLU A 97 -4.77 4.09 -4.98
C GLU A 97 -5.18 4.57 -3.58
N THR A 98 -6.03 5.60 -3.53
CA THR A 98 -6.60 6.12 -2.29
C THR A 98 -7.37 5.03 -1.55
N LEU A 99 -8.22 4.28 -2.26
CA LEU A 99 -9.02 3.20 -1.68
C LEU A 99 -8.14 2.05 -1.15
N GLY A 100 -7.07 1.71 -1.87
CA GLY A 100 -6.12 0.70 -1.44
C GLY A 100 -5.34 1.10 -0.19
N LEU A 101 -4.84 2.34 -0.13
CA LEU A 101 -4.17 2.88 1.06
C LEU A 101 -5.13 2.99 2.25
N TRP A 102 -6.35 3.45 2.02
CA TRP A 102 -7.38 3.55 3.05
C TRP A 102 -7.72 2.17 3.63
N GLY A 103 -7.96 1.18 2.78
CA GLY A 103 -8.21 -0.19 3.21
C GLY A 103 -7.01 -0.81 3.93
N ALA A 104 -5.78 -0.53 3.46
CA ALA A 104 -4.55 -0.99 4.10
C ALA A 104 -4.37 -0.42 5.53
N VAL A 105 -4.68 0.86 5.74
CA VAL A 105 -4.63 1.50 7.07
C VAL A 105 -5.69 0.90 7.99
N HIS A 106 -6.95 0.78 7.53
CA HIS A 106 -8.05 0.25 8.35
C HIS A 106 -7.86 -1.23 8.70
N LYS A 107 -7.33 -2.05 7.77
CA LYS A 107 -6.93 -3.43 8.05
C LYS A 107 -5.97 -3.51 9.24
N ARG A 108 -4.98 -2.63 9.29
CA ARG A 108 -3.94 -2.63 10.34
C ARG A 108 -4.47 -2.05 11.66
N LEU A 109 -5.34 -1.04 11.60
CA LEU A 109 -6.06 -0.55 12.78
C LEU A 109 -6.89 -1.67 13.40
N TYR A 110 -7.62 -2.43 12.59
CA TYR A 110 -8.35 -3.62 13.06
C TYR A 110 -7.42 -4.67 13.68
N GLU A 111 -6.26 -4.96 13.08
CA GLU A 111 -5.28 -5.90 13.63
C GLU A 111 -4.77 -5.49 15.03
N LEU A 112 -4.70 -4.19 15.32
CA LEU A 112 -4.22 -3.66 16.61
C LEU A 112 -5.33 -3.49 17.65
N GLU A 113 -6.48 -2.98 17.25
CA GLU A 113 -7.55 -2.55 18.17
C GLU A 113 -8.72 -3.54 18.23
N GLY A 114 -8.87 -4.42 17.22
CA GLY A 114 -9.96 -5.39 17.15
C GLY A 114 -11.34 -4.79 16.87
N ASP A 115 -11.40 -3.55 16.39
CA ASP A 115 -12.65 -2.83 16.12
C ASP A 115 -13.27 -3.25 14.77
N ASP A 116 -14.44 -3.89 14.83
CA ASP A 116 -15.16 -4.39 13.66
C ASP A 116 -15.58 -3.30 12.67
N GLU A 117 -15.71 -2.04 13.10
CA GLU A 117 -15.92 -0.91 12.19
C GLU A 117 -14.71 -0.72 11.26
N MET A 118 -13.49 -0.88 11.78
CA MET A 118 -12.27 -0.80 10.97
C MET A 118 -12.18 -1.96 9.97
N LEU A 119 -12.60 -3.16 10.36
CA LEU A 119 -12.65 -4.29 9.43
C LEU A 119 -13.67 -4.05 8.31
N THR A 120 -14.86 -3.56 8.67
CA THR A 120 -15.92 -3.24 7.71
C THR A 120 -15.45 -2.18 6.72
N GLU A 121 -14.85 -1.11 7.23
CA GLU A 121 -14.32 -0.03 6.41
C GLU A 121 -13.23 -0.52 5.43
N ALA A 122 -12.33 -1.39 5.90
CA ALA A 122 -11.30 -1.98 5.06
C ALA A 122 -11.88 -2.83 3.93
N ILE A 123 -12.91 -3.63 4.22
CA ILE A 123 -13.62 -4.45 3.23
C ILE A 123 -14.30 -3.55 2.19
N THR A 124 -15.05 -2.53 2.64
CA THR A 124 -15.76 -1.61 1.74
C THR A 124 -14.82 -0.89 0.80
N ALA A 125 -13.69 -0.37 1.30
CA ALA A 125 -12.75 0.37 0.49
C ALA A 125 -12.01 -0.52 -0.53
N THR A 126 -11.52 -1.68 -0.09
CA THR A 126 -10.83 -2.64 -1.00
C THR A 126 -11.78 -3.22 -2.03
N GLU A 127 -13.03 -3.49 -1.66
CA GLU A 127 -14.08 -3.88 -2.62
C GLU A 127 -14.32 -2.79 -3.66
N LYS A 128 -14.53 -1.55 -3.23
CA LYS A 128 -14.76 -0.43 -4.13
C LYS A 128 -13.59 -0.25 -5.09
N GLY A 129 -12.34 -0.31 -4.59
CA GLY A 129 -11.13 -0.22 -5.41
C GLY A 129 -11.04 -1.36 -6.43
N PHE A 130 -11.32 -2.59 -5.99
CA PHE A 130 -11.30 -3.76 -6.85
C PHE A 130 -12.38 -3.72 -7.94
N VAL A 131 -13.59 -3.26 -7.63
CA VAL A 131 -14.67 -3.12 -8.63
C VAL A 131 -14.33 -2.08 -9.69
N VAL A 132 -13.68 -0.97 -9.31
CA VAL A 132 -13.37 0.13 -10.23
C VAL A 132 -12.26 -0.23 -11.23
N ARG A 133 -11.15 -0.79 -10.75
CA ARG A 133 -9.94 -1.01 -11.58
C ARG A 133 -9.63 -2.48 -11.85
N GLY A 134 -10.20 -3.40 -11.06
CA GLY A 134 -9.81 -4.81 -11.10
C GLY A 134 -8.35 -5.05 -10.73
N ASP A 135 -7.71 -4.11 -10.03
CA ASP A 135 -6.29 -4.25 -9.72
C ASP A 135 -6.05 -5.36 -8.68
N PHE A 136 -4.91 -6.03 -8.84
CA PHE A 136 -4.59 -7.21 -8.06
C PHE A 136 -4.34 -6.90 -6.58
N TYR A 137 -3.95 -5.67 -6.25
CA TYR A 137 -3.65 -5.26 -4.89
C TYR A 137 -4.92 -5.11 -4.06
N ASN A 138 -5.91 -4.38 -4.56
CA ASN A 138 -7.21 -4.23 -3.91
C ASN A 138 -7.94 -5.57 -3.81
N GLY A 139 -7.94 -6.36 -4.89
CA GLY A 139 -8.63 -7.64 -4.90
C GLY A 139 -8.04 -8.64 -3.90
N ILE A 140 -6.72 -8.79 -3.81
CA ILE A 140 -6.14 -9.80 -2.92
C ILE A 140 -6.31 -9.41 -1.45
N ASN A 141 -6.26 -8.11 -1.15
CA ASN A 141 -6.58 -7.60 0.18
C ASN A 141 -8.04 -7.80 0.53
N LEU A 142 -8.98 -7.58 -0.40
CA LEU A 142 -10.40 -7.90 -0.20
C LEU A 142 -10.59 -9.37 0.17
N ALA A 143 -10.02 -10.29 -0.61
CA ALA A 143 -10.14 -11.72 -0.34
C ALA A 143 -9.57 -12.09 1.05
N PHE A 144 -8.44 -11.50 1.43
CA PHE A 144 -7.87 -11.69 2.76
C PHE A 144 -8.78 -11.17 3.88
N LEU A 145 -9.37 -9.98 3.71
CA LEU A 145 -10.24 -9.36 4.72
C LEU A 145 -11.56 -10.12 4.88
N LEU A 146 -12.09 -10.69 3.80
CA LEU A 146 -13.25 -11.58 3.85
C LEU A 146 -12.95 -12.84 4.67
N ASP A 147 -11.81 -13.51 4.43
CA ASP A 147 -11.39 -14.65 5.26
C ASP A 147 -11.16 -14.24 6.71
N ARG A 148 -10.64 -13.03 6.95
CA ARG A 148 -10.46 -12.50 8.30
C ARG A 148 -11.80 -12.37 9.04
N ARG A 149 -12.83 -11.83 8.38
CA ARG A 149 -14.18 -11.74 8.94
C ARG A 149 -14.80 -13.13 9.13
N ALA A 150 -14.65 -14.02 8.14
CA ALA A 150 -15.13 -15.39 8.19
C ALA A 150 -14.57 -16.19 9.39
N ALA A 151 -13.28 -16.01 9.70
CA ALA A 151 -12.62 -16.73 10.79
C ALA A 151 -13.25 -16.45 12.17
N GLU A 152 -13.77 -15.24 12.39
CA GLU A 152 -14.33 -14.80 13.66
C GLU A 152 -15.87 -14.83 13.69
N ALA A 153 -16.54 -14.95 12.53
CA ALA A 153 -18.00 -14.92 12.41
C ALA A 153 -18.70 -16.26 12.75
N SER A 154 -20.04 -16.27 12.66
CA SER A 154 -20.85 -17.51 12.68
C SER A 154 -20.55 -18.39 11.46
N SER A 155 -20.93 -19.67 11.50
CA SER A 155 -20.70 -20.60 10.38
C SER A 155 -21.37 -20.16 9.07
N GLU A 156 -22.57 -19.57 9.15
CA GLU A 156 -23.29 -19.04 7.98
C GLU A 156 -22.54 -17.89 7.32
N ILE A 157 -22.15 -16.87 8.08
CA ILE A 157 -21.38 -15.73 7.58
C ILE A 157 -20.00 -16.19 7.10
N ALA A 158 -19.37 -17.13 7.81
CA ALA A 158 -18.07 -17.67 7.43
C ALA A 158 -18.13 -18.39 6.08
N ALA A 159 -19.18 -19.16 5.81
CA ALA A 159 -19.35 -19.83 4.52
C ALA A 159 -19.54 -18.83 3.37
N GLU A 160 -20.36 -17.79 3.58
CA GLU A 160 -20.60 -16.74 2.59
C GLU A 160 -19.31 -15.97 2.25
N ASP A 161 -18.63 -15.45 3.27
CA ASP A 161 -17.43 -14.65 3.09
C ASP A 161 -16.29 -15.48 2.48
N HIS A 162 -16.12 -16.73 2.91
CA HIS A 162 -15.10 -17.59 2.35
C HIS A 162 -15.37 -17.91 0.86
N ALA A 163 -16.62 -18.22 0.50
CA ALA A 163 -16.99 -18.44 -0.91
C ALA A 163 -16.75 -17.18 -1.76
N ARG A 164 -17.04 -16.00 -1.20
CA ARG A 164 -16.79 -14.72 -1.86
C ARG A 164 -15.28 -14.45 -2.02
N ALA A 165 -14.47 -14.74 -1.00
CA ALA A 165 -13.02 -14.65 -1.06
C ALA A 165 -12.43 -15.55 -2.16
N GLN A 166 -12.89 -16.80 -2.26
CA GLN A 166 -12.51 -17.72 -3.34
C GLN A 166 -12.93 -17.19 -4.73
N GLY A 167 -14.13 -16.60 -4.85
CA GLY A 167 -14.59 -15.97 -6.08
C GLY A 167 -13.71 -14.79 -6.53
N VAL A 168 -13.26 -13.96 -5.59
CA VAL A 168 -12.30 -12.89 -5.85
C VAL A 168 -10.96 -13.46 -6.32
N ARG A 169 -10.41 -14.46 -5.63
CA ARG A 169 -9.14 -15.10 -5.98
C ARG A 169 -9.13 -15.70 -7.38
N ARG A 170 -10.21 -16.39 -7.78
CA ARG A 170 -10.33 -16.94 -9.14
C ARG A 170 -10.25 -15.85 -10.21
N ARG A 171 -10.94 -14.72 -10.02
CA ARG A 171 -10.84 -13.57 -10.93
C ARG A 171 -9.43 -12.99 -10.98
N LEU A 172 -8.75 -12.92 -9.84
CA LEU A 172 -7.37 -12.43 -9.76
C LEU A 172 -6.37 -13.35 -10.46
N VAL A 173 -6.55 -14.67 -10.37
CA VAL A 173 -5.69 -15.63 -11.07
C VAL A 173 -5.71 -15.37 -12.58
N GLU A 174 -6.90 -15.22 -13.16
CA GLU A 174 -7.04 -14.90 -14.59
C GLU A 174 -6.40 -13.54 -14.93
N ALA A 175 -6.72 -12.48 -14.17
CA ALA A 175 -6.21 -11.14 -14.42
C ALA A 175 -4.67 -11.04 -14.28
N CYS A 176 -4.09 -11.69 -13.27
CA CYS A 176 -2.65 -11.67 -13.05
C CYS A 176 -1.90 -12.49 -14.11
N ARG A 177 -2.46 -13.61 -14.56
CA ARG A 177 -1.86 -14.40 -15.66
C ARG A 177 -1.85 -13.61 -16.96
N ALA A 178 -2.98 -13.01 -17.35
CA ALA A 178 -3.05 -12.14 -18.52
C ALA A 178 -2.02 -11.00 -18.43
N LYS A 179 -1.91 -10.35 -17.27
CA LYS A 179 -0.92 -9.29 -17.04
C LYS A 179 0.53 -9.77 -17.18
N LEU A 180 0.87 -10.99 -16.75
CA LEU A 180 2.21 -11.55 -16.91
C LEU A 180 2.55 -11.92 -18.36
N GLU A 181 1.54 -12.23 -19.18
CA GLU A 181 1.68 -12.55 -20.61
C GLU A 181 1.78 -11.30 -21.48
N GLU A 182 0.99 -10.26 -21.18
CA GLU A 182 0.90 -9.04 -21.99
C GLU A 182 2.04 -8.04 -21.74
N ALA A 183 2.60 -7.99 -20.52
CA ALA A 183 3.53 -6.94 -20.13
C ALA A 183 4.99 -7.34 -20.39
N SER A 184 5.50 -6.99 -21.58
CA SER A 184 6.92 -7.16 -21.95
C SER A 184 7.88 -6.33 -21.09
N ASP A 185 7.42 -5.17 -20.60
CA ASP A 185 8.27 -4.15 -19.96
C ASP A 185 8.02 -4.02 -18.45
N MET A 186 7.48 -5.07 -17.82
CA MET A 186 7.20 -5.08 -16.39
C MET A 186 8.50 -5.07 -15.57
N SER A 187 8.62 -4.13 -14.63
CA SER A 187 9.78 -4.09 -13.72
C SER A 187 9.85 -5.37 -12.85
N PRO A 188 11.04 -5.79 -12.38
CA PRO A 188 11.16 -6.93 -11.47
C PRO A 188 10.31 -6.79 -10.19
N THR A 189 10.21 -5.56 -9.66
CA THR A 189 9.39 -5.26 -8.49
C THR A 189 7.89 -5.43 -8.76
N GLU A 190 7.40 -4.92 -9.89
CA GLU A 190 6.00 -5.12 -10.26
C GLU A 190 5.70 -6.59 -10.53
N ARG A 191 6.60 -7.30 -11.24
CA ARG A 191 6.47 -8.72 -11.54
C ARG A 191 6.43 -9.57 -10.29
N TYR A 192 7.28 -9.25 -9.31
CA TYR A 192 7.22 -9.88 -7.99
C TYR A 192 5.84 -9.77 -7.35
N TRP A 193 5.24 -8.57 -7.31
CA TRP A 193 3.95 -8.39 -6.64
C TRP A 193 2.79 -9.09 -7.34
N VAL A 194 2.83 -9.19 -8.68
CA VAL A 194 1.86 -9.99 -9.45
C VAL A 194 2.00 -11.48 -9.10
N LEU A 195 3.23 -12.01 -9.03
CA LEU A 195 3.50 -13.40 -8.68
C LEU A 195 3.17 -13.73 -7.22
N ALA A 196 3.50 -12.83 -6.29
CA ALA A 196 3.12 -12.96 -4.88
C ALA A 196 1.60 -12.95 -4.69
N THR A 197 0.88 -12.16 -5.50
CA THR A 197 -0.60 -12.18 -5.51
C THR A 197 -1.14 -13.52 -6.02
N LEU A 198 -0.55 -14.09 -7.08
CA LEU A 198 -0.89 -15.42 -7.57
C LEU A 198 -0.62 -16.51 -6.53
N GLN A 199 0.52 -16.44 -5.83
CA GLN A 199 0.84 -17.35 -4.73
C GLN A 199 -0.23 -17.28 -3.63
N GLN A 200 -0.57 -16.07 -3.17
CA GLN A 200 -1.58 -15.90 -2.12
C GLN A 200 -2.98 -16.33 -2.56
N ALA A 201 -3.34 -16.08 -3.82
CA ALA A 201 -4.58 -16.57 -4.40
C ALA A 201 -4.62 -18.10 -4.42
N ALA A 202 -3.52 -18.76 -4.82
CA ALA A 202 -3.42 -20.21 -4.84
C ALA A 202 -3.56 -20.83 -3.44
N VAL A 203 -2.88 -20.28 -2.42
CA VAL A 203 -3.05 -20.70 -1.02
C VAL A 203 -4.51 -20.59 -0.58
N GLY A 204 -5.16 -19.45 -0.85
CA GLY A 204 -6.56 -19.24 -0.50
C GLY A 204 -7.58 -20.06 -1.31
N LEU A 205 -7.13 -20.77 -2.35
CA LEU A 205 -7.92 -21.71 -3.14
C LEU A 205 -7.56 -23.17 -2.82
N GLY A 206 -6.61 -23.43 -1.91
CA GLY A 206 -6.14 -24.77 -1.56
C GLY A 206 -5.25 -25.43 -2.62
N ASP A 207 -4.71 -24.66 -3.56
CA ASP A 207 -3.80 -25.16 -4.61
C ASP A 207 -2.34 -24.94 -4.21
N GLU A 208 -1.81 -25.84 -3.36
CA GLU A 208 -0.44 -25.75 -2.85
C GLU A 208 0.62 -25.90 -3.95
N GLN A 209 0.33 -26.68 -4.99
CA GLN A 209 1.27 -26.84 -6.11
C GLN A 209 1.44 -25.53 -6.88
N ALA A 210 0.33 -24.84 -7.18
CA ALA A 210 0.40 -23.51 -7.78
C ALA A 210 1.03 -22.49 -6.83
N ALA A 211 0.72 -22.55 -5.53
CA ALA A 211 1.32 -21.65 -4.55
C ALA A 211 2.85 -21.77 -4.49
N GLU A 212 3.39 -22.99 -4.46
CA GLU A 212 4.82 -23.24 -4.49
C GLU A 212 5.45 -22.70 -5.79
N LYS A 213 4.86 -23.03 -6.94
CA LYS A 213 5.32 -22.55 -8.25
C LYS A 213 5.41 -21.03 -8.30
N TRP A 214 4.35 -20.33 -7.93
CA TRP A 214 4.31 -18.86 -8.00
C TRP A 214 5.25 -18.21 -7.00
N GLY A 215 5.40 -18.81 -5.81
CA GLY A 215 6.38 -18.37 -4.81
C GLY A 215 7.82 -18.46 -5.31
N GLN A 216 8.19 -19.57 -5.94
CA GLN A 216 9.52 -19.74 -6.54
C GLN A 216 9.79 -18.68 -7.62
N GLN A 217 8.85 -18.49 -8.56
CA GLN A 217 8.98 -17.49 -9.61
C GLN A 217 9.04 -16.05 -9.08
N ALA A 218 8.34 -15.76 -7.97
CA ALA A 218 8.43 -14.47 -7.31
C ALA A 218 9.86 -14.23 -6.79
N LEU A 219 10.47 -15.22 -6.13
CA LEU A 219 11.83 -15.11 -5.61
C LEU A 219 12.90 -14.95 -6.71
N GLU A 220 12.68 -15.51 -7.89
CA GLU A 220 13.54 -15.30 -9.06
C GLU A 220 13.65 -13.82 -9.50
N GLN A 221 12.69 -12.98 -9.10
CA GLN A 221 12.71 -11.54 -9.38
C GLN A 221 13.72 -10.76 -8.51
N GLN A 222 14.47 -11.45 -7.64
CA GLN A 222 15.43 -10.86 -6.71
C GLN A 222 14.82 -9.73 -5.86
N PRO A 223 13.67 -9.97 -5.21
CA PRO A 223 13.02 -8.96 -4.37
C PRO A 223 13.90 -8.56 -3.19
N SER A 224 13.68 -7.36 -2.67
CA SER A 224 14.30 -6.93 -1.41
C SER A 224 13.79 -7.77 -0.22
N SER A 225 14.55 -7.84 0.87
CA SER A 225 14.17 -8.59 2.07
C SER A 225 12.81 -8.14 2.63
N HIS A 226 12.57 -6.83 2.68
CA HIS A 226 11.31 -6.27 3.17
C HIS A 226 10.09 -6.73 2.34
N MET A 227 10.24 -6.88 1.02
CA MET A 227 9.16 -7.40 0.17
C MET A 227 8.83 -8.85 0.52
N VAL A 228 9.86 -9.69 0.66
CA VAL A 228 9.74 -11.10 1.03
C VAL A 228 9.12 -11.26 2.42
N GLU A 229 9.61 -10.50 3.39
CA GLU A 229 9.09 -10.49 4.76
C GLU A 229 7.59 -10.13 4.77
N SER A 230 7.22 -9.04 4.08
CA SER A 230 5.82 -8.58 4.04
C SER A 230 4.89 -9.58 3.35
N SER A 231 5.31 -10.21 2.25
CA SER A 231 4.46 -11.20 1.57
C SER A 231 4.32 -12.47 2.39
N HIS A 232 5.41 -12.91 3.03
CA HIS A 232 5.44 -14.12 3.84
C HIS A 232 4.58 -13.97 5.11
N GLU A 233 4.68 -12.84 5.81
CA GLU A 233 3.82 -12.54 6.96
C GLU A 233 2.33 -12.63 6.58
N GLN A 234 1.96 -12.09 5.41
CA GLN A 234 0.57 -12.13 4.97
C GLN A 234 0.11 -13.55 4.60
N LEU A 235 0.99 -14.39 4.05
CA LEU A 235 0.70 -15.81 3.76
C LEU A 235 0.50 -16.60 5.05
N GLU A 236 1.35 -16.43 6.05
CA GLU A 236 1.21 -17.11 7.34
C GLU A 236 -0.09 -16.73 8.04
N LYS A 237 -0.42 -15.44 8.04
CA LYS A 237 -1.73 -14.95 8.54
C LYS A 237 -2.87 -15.61 7.76
N LEU A 238 -2.80 -15.66 6.43
CA LEU A 238 -3.85 -16.29 5.61
C LEU A 238 -4.02 -17.77 5.94
N ARG A 239 -2.94 -18.55 6.04
CA ARG A 239 -2.99 -19.97 6.40
C ARG A 239 -3.65 -20.19 7.75
N SER A 240 -3.33 -19.35 8.75
CA SER A 240 -3.98 -19.38 10.05
C SER A 240 -5.50 -19.13 9.96
N LEU A 241 -5.92 -18.13 9.17
CA LEU A 241 -7.34 -17.84 8.95
C LEU A 241 -8.07 -19.01 8.27
N LEU A 242 -7.48 -19.58 7.21
CA LEU A 242 -8.06 -20.71 6.49
C LEU A 242 -8.23 -21.94 7.39
N SER A 243 -7.27 -22.21 8.27
CA SER A 243 -7.39 -23.29 9.25
C SER A 243 -8.56 -23.08 10.22
N LYS A 244 -8.74 -21.85 10.72
CA LYS A 244 -9.89 -21.50 11.58
C LYS A 244 -11.23 -21.65 10.84
N ILE A 245 -11.31 -21.17 9.60
CA ILE A 245 -12.50 -21.28 8.75
C ILE A 245 -12.83 -22.75 8.50
N GLN A 246 -11.84 -23.56 8.13
CA GLN A 246 -12.03 -24.99 7.89
C GLN A 246 -12.58 -25.70 9.12
N ALA A 247 -12.01 -25.45 10.31
CA ALA A 247 -12.50 -26.03 11.56
C ALA A 247 -13.94 -25.59 11.91
N LYS A 248 -14.34 -24.39 11.48
CA LYS A 248 -15.68 -23.82 11.70
C LYS A 248 -16.73 -24.36 10.73
N LEU A 249 -16.31 -24.76 9.53
CA LEU A 249 -17.18 -25.26 8.46
C LEU A 249 -17.23 -26.80 8.36
N ALA A 250 -16.41 -27.50 9.15
CA ALA A 250 -16.42 -28.95 9.30
C ALA A 250 -17.58 -29.43 10.20
#